data_AF-A0A939WLF4-F1
#
_entry.id   AF-A0A939WLF4-F1
#
_cell.length_a   1.000
_cell.length_b   1.000
_cell.length_c   1.000
_cell.angle_alpha   90.00
_cell.angle_beta   90.00
_cell.angle_gamma   90.00
#
_symmetry.space_group_name_H-M   'P 1'
#
loop_
_entity.id
_entity.type
_entity.pdbx_description
1 polymer ?
#
loop_
_entity_poly.entity_id
_entity_poly.type
_entity_poly.pdbx_seq_one_letter_code
_entity_poly.pdbx_strand_id
1 'polypeptide(L)'
;PEGMMKEIGYPTLLEANTQTLAAVFGASETLYACNTYQFADYSRYDMTIFTEEEKRAHRDAHFETDLANARALGRRLVERASAH
;
A
#
# COMPACT_ATOMS: atom_id res chain seq x y z
N PRO A 1 1.92 -8.49 -7.95
CA PRO A 1 0.60 -7.95 -7.53
C PRO A 1 0.31 -6.56 -8.11
N GLU A 2 1.32 -5.70 -8.16
CA GLU A 2 1.31 -4.34 -8.67
C GLU A 2 1.01 -4.27 -10.17
N GLY A 3 1.57 -5.20 -10.97
CA GLY A 3 1.27 -5.32 -12.40
C GLY A 3 -0.21 -5.61 -12.64
N MET A 4 -0.74 -6.63 -11.97
CA MET A 4 -2.17 -6.98 -12.02
C MET A 4 -3.06 -5.82 -11.59
N MET A 5 -2.72 -5.13 -10.48
CA MET A 5 -3.45 -3.94 -10.02
C MET A 5 -3.53 -2.86 -11.12
N LYS A 6 -2.44 -2.62 -11.85
CA LYS A 6 -2.43 -1.66 -12.98
C LYS A 6 -3.30 -2.13 -14.13
N GLU A 7 -3.21 -3.41 -14.50
CA GLU A 7 -3.97 -3.99 -15.61
C GLU A 7 -5.48 -3.94 -15.38
N ILE A 8 -5.93 -4.16 -14.15
CA ILE A 8 -7.36 -4.11 -13.80
C ILE A 8 -7.87 -2.67 -13.53
N GLY A 9 -7.05 -1.64 -13.77
CA GLY A 9 -7.47 -0.23 -13.71
C GLY A 9 -7.59 0.35 -12.29
N TYR A 10 -7.07 -0.32 -11.27
CA TYR A 10 -7.14 0.17 -9.88
C TYR A 10 -6.47 1.53 -9.65
N PRO A 11 -5.35 1.89 -10.30
CA PRO A 11 -4.78 3.23 -10.15
C PRO A 11 -5.77 4.33 -10.46
N THR A 12 -6.57 4.19 -11.52
CA THR A 12 -7.59 5.18 -11.90
C THR A 12 -8.68 5.30 -10.83
N LEU A 13 -9.14 4.17 -10.29
CA LEU A 13 -10.17 4.15 -9.24
C LEU A 13 -9.67 4.77 -7.93
N LEU A 14 -8.45 4.45 -7.51
CA LEU A 14 -7.86 4.95 -6.28
C LEU A 14 -7.42 6.42 -6.41
N GLU A 15 -7.08 6.87 -7.61
CA GLU A 15 -6.81 8.29 -7.90
C GLU A 15 -8.07 9.14 -7.70
N ALA A 16 -9.24 8.68 -8.15
CA ALA A 16 -10.50 9.39 -7.91
C ALA A 16 -10.80 9.56 -6.41
N ASN A 17 -10.51 8.52 -5.61
CA ASN A 17 -10.59 8.61 -4.16
C ASN A 17 -9.58 9.61 -3.59
N THR A 18 -8.33 9.58 -4.07
CA THR A 18 -7.27 10.51 -3.65
C THR A 18 -7.69 11.95 -3.89
N GLN A 19 -8.24 12.26 -5.07
CA GLN A 19 -8.71 13.60 -5.43
C GLN A 19 -9.88 14.05 -4.56
N THR A 20 -10.84 13.14 -4.30
CA THR A 20 -11.98 13.43 -3.42
C THR A 20 -11.51 13.75 -2.00
N LEU A 21 -10.59 12.95 -1.44
CA LEU A 21 -10.04 13.18 -0.10
C LEU A 21 -9.20 14.47 -0.05
N ALA A 22 -8.43 14.76 -1.10
CA ALA A 22 -7.67 16.01 -1.19
C ALA A 22 -8.58 17.25 -1.20
N ALA A 23 -9.73 17.19 -1.87
CA ALA A 23 -10.70 18.28 -1.85
C ALA A 23 -11.31 18.54 -0.46
N VAL A 24 -11.46 17.48 0.36
CA VAL A 24 -12.02 17.58 1.72
C VAL A 24 -10.96 17.98 2.75
N PHE A 25 -9.76 17.40 2.66
CA PHE A 25 -8.71 17.56 3.67
C PHE A 25 -7.59 18.52 3.27
N GLY A 26 -7.65 19.11 2.07
CA GLY A 26 -6.62 19.97 1.50
C GLY A 26 -5.46 19.20 0.84
N ALA A 27 -5.16 18.00 1.33
CA ALA A 27 -4.17 17.11 0.72
C ALA A 27 -4.52 15.64 0.94
N SER A 28 -4.19 14.82 -0.06
CA SER A 28 -4.23 13.35 0.03
C SER A 28 -3.19 12.77 -0.91
N GLU A 29 -2.60 11.66 -0.52
CA GLU A 29 -1.60 10.91 -1.30
C GLU A 29 -1.89 9.40 -1.13
N THR A 30 -1.65 8.61 -2.18
CA THR A 30 -1.84 7.15 -2.15
C THR A 30 -0.48 6.44 -2.09
N LEU A 31 -0.38 5.44 -1.21
CA LEU A 31 0.73 4.49 -1.15
C LEU A 31 0.18 3.08 -1.36
N TYR A 32 0.71 2.36 -2.35
CA TYR A 32 0.31 1.00 -2.67
C TYR A 32 1.16 0.00 -1.89
N ALA A 33 0.52 -0.92 -1.18
CA ALA A 33 1.15 -2.03 -0.47
C ALA A 33 0.58 -3.36 -0.97
N CYS A 34 0.93 -3.76 -2.20
CA CYS A 34 0.22 -4.85 -2.89
C CYS A 34 0.72 -6.26 -2.53
N ASN A 35 1.89 -6.40 -1.90
CA ASN A 35 2.47 -7.70 -1.56
C ASN A 35 2.75 -7.90 -0.07
N THR A 36 1.77 -7.55 0.76
CA THR A 36 1.84 -7.74 2.21
C THR A 36 1.89 -9.21 2.61
N TYR A 37 2.51 -9.48 3.77
CA TYR A 37 2.40 -10.73 4.53
C TYR A 37 1.20 -10.63 5.47
N GLN A 38 0.12 -11.33 5.15
CA GLN A 38 -1.24 -11.00 5.58
C GLN A 38 -1.72 -11.78 6.80
N PHE A 39 -1.18 -12.98 7.03
CA PHE A 39 -1.60 -13.86 8.10
C PHE A 39 -0.44 -14.20 9.02
N ALA A 40 -0.73 -14.36 10.30
CA ALA A 40 0.24 -14.86 11.27
C ALA A 40 0.51 -16.36 11.09
N ASP A 41 -0.49 -17.09 10.59
CA ASP A 41 -0.44 -18.52 10.34
C ASP A 41 -1.16 -18.83 9.03
N TYR A 42 -0.38 -19.11 7.99
CA TYR A 42 -0.87 -19.41 6.65
C TYR A 42 -1.41 -20.84 6.52
N SER A 43 -1.07 -21.78 7.41
CA SER A 43 -1.56 -23.16 7.32
C SER A 43 -3.07 -23.27 7.56
N ARG A 44 -3.68 -22.19 8.06
CA ARG A 44 -5.13 -22.07 8.29
C ARG A 44 -5.91 -21.65 7.05
N TYR A 45 -5.23 -21.31 5.96
CA TYR A 45 -5.84 -20.76 4.75
C TYR A 45 -5.38 -21.56 3.53
N ASP A 46 -6.33 -21.90 2.67
CA ASP A 46 -6.02 -22.49 1.36
C ASP A 46 -5.72 -21.36 0.37
N MET A 47 -4.44 -21.24 -0.01
CA MET A 47 -3.95 -20.18 -0.88
C MET A 47 -3.56 -20.76 -2.24
N THR A 48 -4.31 -20.38 -3.29
CA THR A 48 -4.11 -20.91 -4.65
C THR A 48 -3.31 -20.00 -5.56
N ILE A 49 -3.10 -18.74 -5.16
CA ILE A 49 -2.52 -17.68 -6.00
C ILE A 49 -1.04 -17.42 -5.68
N PHE A 50 -0.59 -17.77 -4.47
CA PHE A 50 0.79 -17.59 -4.02
C PHE A 50 1.09 -18.51 -2.84
N THR A 51 2.39 -18.73 -2.58
CA THR A 51 2.85 -19.52 -1.43
C THR A 51 3.18 -18.63 -0.22
N GLU A 52 3.18 -19.23 0.97
CA GLU A 52 3.64 -18.54 2.18
C GLU A 52 5.13 -18.17 2.07
N GLU A 53 5.95 -19.08 1.53
CA GLU A 53 7.39 -18.92 1.37
C GLU A 53 7.73 -17.71 0.50
N GLU A 54 7.05 -17.54 -0.64
CA GLU A 54 7.21 -16.38 -1.52
C GLU A 54 6.82 -15.07 -0.81
N LYS A 55 5.71 -15.08 -0.05
CA LYS A 55 5.26 -13.91 0.72
C LYS A 55 6.24 -13.55 1.82
N ARG A 56 6.77 -14.54 2.53
CA ARG A 56 7.77 -14.38 3.59
C ARG A 56 9.07 -13.80 3.02
N ALA A 57 9.58 -14.38 1.94
CA ALA A 57 10.79 -13.90 1.28
C ALA A 57 10.63 -12.45 0.79
N HIS A 58 9.47 -12.11 0.22
CA HIS A 58 9.20 -10.73 -0.18
C HIS A 58 9.18 -9.77 1.00
N ARG A 59 8.46 -10.11 2.09
CA ARG A 59 8.42 -9.31 3.32
C ARG A 59 9.84 -9.08 3.85
N ASP A 60 10.62 -10.14 4.02
CA ASP A 60 11.96 -10.04 4.62
C ASP A 60 12.89 -9.16 3.79
N ALA A 61 12.69 -9.09 2.47
CA ALA A 61 13.46 -8.23 1.57
C ALA A 61 12.95 -6.77 1.48
N HIS A 62 11.65 -6.50 1.67
CA HIS A 62 11.05 -5.20 1.34
C HIS A 62 10.41 -4.46 2.51
N PHE A 63 10.11 -5.15 3.62
CA PHE A 63 9.28 -4.58 4.69
C PHE A 63 9.87 -3.31 5.31
N GLU A 64 11.18 -3.25 5.51
CA GLU A 64 11.85 -2.04 6.00
C GLU A 64 11.70 -0.86 5.03
N THR A 65 11.75 -1.11 3.72
CA THR A 65 11.51 -0.10 2.69
C THR A 65 10.05 0.37 2.71
N ASP A 66 9.09 -0.55 2.86
CA ASP A 66 7.68 -0.23 2.95
C ASP A 66 7.37 0.62 4.20
N LEU A 67 7.98 0.29 5.34
CA LEU A 67 7.90 1.09 6.57
C LEU A 67 8.50 2.48 6.38
N ALA A 68 9.65 2.59 5.72
CA ALA A 68 10.27 3.88 5.41
C ALA A 68 9.38 4.74 4.50
N ASN A 69 8.76 4.13 3.49
CA ASN A 69 7.82 4.80 2.59
C ASN A 69 6.56 5.28 3.32
N ALA A 70 5.97 4.44 4.18
CA ALA A 70 4.82 4.80 5.00
C ALA A 70 5.14 5.94 5.97
N ARG A 71 6.31 5.90 6.62
CA ARG A 71 6.78 6.98 7.49
C ARG A 71 7.00 8.28 6.72
N ALA A 72 7.61 8.21 5.54
CA ALA A 72 7.86 9.36 4.69
C ALA A 72 6.55 10.00 4.20
N LEU A 73 5.56 9.19 3.83
CA LEU A 73 4.21 9.65 3.51
C LEU A 73 3.58 10.38 4.70
N GLY A 74 3.58 9.77 5.89
CA GLY A 74 3.03 10.39 7.09
C GLY A 74 3.65 11.76 7.38
N ARG A 75 4.98 11.88 7.23
CA ARG A 75 5.67 13.17 7.36
C ARG A 75 5.15 14.22 6.37
N ARG A 76 5.05 13.87 5.07
CA ARG A 76 4.56 14.81 4.04
C ARG A 76 3.12 15.27 4.31
N LEU A 77 2.26 14.37 4.78
CA LEU A 77 0.88 14.71 5.11
C LEU A 77 0.81 15.71 6.28
N VAL A 78 1.63 15.52 7.33
CA VAL A 78 1.71 16.46 8.46
C VAL A 78 2.30 17.81 8.05
N GLU A 79 3.34 17.82 7.22
CA GLU A 79 3.94 19.04 6.68
C GLU A 79 2.92 19.86 5.88
N ARG A 80 2.14 19.20 5.00
CA ARG A 80 1.06 19.86 4.25
C ARG A 80 -0.05 20.38 5.16
N ALA A 81 -0.46 19.60 6.16
CA ALA A 81 -1.49 20.02 7.10
C ALA A 81 -1.07 21.23 7.95
N SER A 82 0.23 21.39 8.22
CA SER A 82 0.78 22.51 9.01
C SER A 82 1.07 23.76 8.18
N ALA A 83 1.02 23.66 6.85
CA ALA A 83 1.23 24.77 5.92
C ALA A 83 -0.07 25.52 5.56
N HIS A 84 -1.21 25.06 6.09
CA HIS A 84 -2.54 25.67 6.01
C HIS A 84 -2.89 26.38 7.32
#